data_AF-A0A7W7MAF9-F1
#
_entry.id   AF-A0A7W7MAF9-F1
#
_cell.length_a   1.000
_cell.length_b   1.000
_cell.length_c   1.000
_cell.angle_alpha   90.00
_cell.angle_beta   90.00
_cell.angle_gamma   90.00
#
_symmetry.space_group_name_H-M   'P 1'
#
loop_
_entity.id
_entity.type
_entity.pdbx_description
1 polymer ?
#
loop_
_entity_poly.entity_id
_entity_poly.type
_entity_poly.pdbx_seq_one_letter_code
_entity_poly.pdbx_strand_id
1 'polypeptide(L)'
;MPEYWRPEPQIPDDDSAGVGRLLDRLECHPSSDLWKELEGLLIVEAECWVQEGFTALPALARIAQDSGEKDRHQALDLAAVIVRTLHRNHLYDELVRANSEAVAALHRLAQARLTDSGNLTRTTLLQDTLAFAGYTFWASISMDFTDEHYHVGCPHCSTRLAIVIGEYGHYSAFRHYNDGDIHRIPLKPAIPDELTGIGRWMHDTAAAGGDILLAEGLTYLFGQATCGLCGSTFDVADWFEAENSAHQPIDPIVARTDRST
;
A
#
# COMPACT_ATOMS: atom_id res chain seq x y z
N MET A 1 17.82 -21.77 11.33
CA MET A 1 17.61 -22.17 9.92
C MET A 1 18.46 -21.23 9.07
N PRO A 2 19.23 -21.71 8.09
CA PRO A 2 20.06 -20.84 7.29
C PRO A 2 19.18 -20.07 6.30
N GLU A 3 19.23 -18.74 6.38
CA GLU A 3 18.66 -17.83 5.40
C GLU A 3 19.24 -18.17 4.03
N TYR A 4 18.37 -18.58 3.10
CA TYR A 4 18.70 -18.67 1.68
C TYR A 4 18.89 -17.24 1.17
N TRP A 5 20.11 -16.72 1.27
CA TRP A 5 20.54 -15.53 0.53
C TRP A 5 20.38 -15.83 -0.97
N ARG A 6 19.29 -15.34 -1.57
CA ARG A 6 19.20 -15.23 -3.02
C ARG A 6 19.98 -13.98 -3.42
N PRO A 7 20.95 -14.06 -4.35
CA PRO A 7 21.56 -12.86 -4.90
C PRO A 7 20.46 -12.00 -5.53
N GLU A 8 20.58 -10.69 -5.34
CA GLU A 8 19.65 -9.70 -5.91
C GLU A 8 19.41 -9.97 -7.39
N PRO A 9 18.16 -9.92 -7.87
CA PRO A 9 17.92 -9.85 -9.30
C PRO A 9 18.51 -8.52 -9.80
N GLN A 10 19.69 -8.59 -10.41
CA GLN A 10 20.29 -7.45 -11.08
C GLN A 10 19.75 -7.40 -12.50
N ILE A 11 19.32 -6.21 -12.92
CA ILE A 11 19.10 -5.94 -14.32
C ILE A 11 20.48 -5.99 -15.02
N PRO A 12 20.65 -6.73 -16.13
CA PRO A 12 21.89 -6.69 -16.90
C PRO A 12 22.28 -5.25 -17.26
N ASP A 13 23.58 -4.91 -17.28
CA ASP A 13 24.05 -3.53 -17.51
C ASP A 13 23.45 -2.87 -18.77
N ASP A 14 23.22 -3.64 -19.85
CA ASP A 14 22.59 -3.14 -21.09
C ASP A 14 21.14 -2.68 -20.87
N ASP A 15 20.41 -3.42 -20.04
CA ASP A 15 19.02 -3.16 -19.68
C ASP A 15 18.92 -2.00 -18.67
N SER A 16 19.91 -1.82 -17.77
CA SER A 16 19.98 -0.66 -16.87
C SER A 16 20.17 0.66 -17.65
N ALA A 17 21.08 0.65 -18.62
CA ALA A 17 21.18 1.74 -19.59
C ALA A 17 19.91 1.85 -20.47
N GLY A 18 19.18 0.75 -20.66
CA GLY A 18 17.87 0.69 -21.29
C GLY A 18 16.80 1.48 -20.54
N VAL A 19 16.70 1.32 -19.21
CA VAL A 19 15.73 2.04 -18.36
C VAL A 19 15.90 3.56 -18.51
N GLY A 20 17.14 4.06 -18.39
CA GLY A 20 17.42 5.49 -18.58
C GLY A 20 16.98 6.02 -19.95
N ARG A 21 17.33 5.30 -21.02
CA ARG A 21 16.93 5.66 -22.39
C ARG A 21 15.41 5.64 -22.59
N LEU A 22 14.70 4.71 -21.94
CA LEU A 22 13.24 4.65 -22.00
C LEU A 22 12.59 5.84 -21.30
N LEU A 23 13.09 6.24 -20.13
CA LEU A 23 12.63 7.42 -19.40
C LEU A 23 12.84 8.71 -20.22
N ASP A 24 14.01 8.90 -20.81
CA ASP A 24 14.29 10.06 -21.67
C ASP A 24 13.32 10.13 -22.87
N ARG A 25 13.00 8.98 -23.46
CA ARG A 25 12.03 8.89 -24.57
C ARG A 25 10.60 9.16 -24.11
N LEU A 26 10.21 8.69 -22.94
CA LEU A 26 8.89 8.97 -22.35
C LEU A 26 8.72 10.45 -22.02
N GLU A 27 9.77 11.12 -21.52
CA GLU A 27 9.74 12.58 -21.28
C GLU A 27 9.51 13.38 -22.57
N CYS A 28 10.05 12.92 -23.71
CA CYS A 28 9.95 13.64 -24.97
C CYS A 28 8.71 13.25 -25.82
N HIS A 29 8.42 11.96 -25.92
CA HIS A 29 7.44 11.37 -26.84
C HIS A 29 6.78 10.14 -26.20
N PRO A 30 5.89 10.32 -25.22
CA PRO A 30 5.30 9.22 -24.50
C PRO A 30 4.43 8.36 -25.40
N SER A 31 4.46 7.03 -25.17
CA SER A 31 3.62 6.08 -25.89
C SER A 31 3.27 4.90 -24.99
N SER A 32 2.15 4.24 -25.28
CA SER A 32 1.72 3.06 -24.51
C SER A 32 2.74 1.92 -24.57
N ASP A 33 3.48 1.78 -25.67
CA ASP A 33 4.46 0.71 -25.84
C ASP A 33 5.71 0.98 -25.00
N LEU A 34 6.15 2.23 -24.90
CA LEU A 34 7.26 2.62 -24.03
C LEU A 34 6.95 2.39 -22.56
N TRP A 35 5.72 2.70 -22.14
CA TRP A 35 5.27 2.43 -20.78
C TRP A 35 5.28 0.94 -20.45
N LYS A 36 4.78 0.09 -21.36
CA LYS A 36 4.79 -1.36 -21.18
C LYS A 36 6.20 -1.94 -21.14
N GLU A 37 7.10 -1.43 -21.97
CA GLU A 37 8.50 -1.84 -21.99
C GLU A 37 9.19 -1.49 -20.67
N LEU A 38 9.01 -0.24 -20.20
CA LEU A 38 9.54 0.20 -18.91
C LEU A 38 8.98 -0.61 -17.74
N GLU A 39 7.66 -0.83 -17.70
CA GLU A 39 7.01 -1.63 -16.67
C GLU A 39 7.53 -3.07 -16.66
N GLY A 40 7.69 -3.69 -17.85
CA GLY A 40 8.19 -5.06 -17.97
C GLY A 40 9.65 -5.24 -17.53
N LEU A 41 10.46 -4.18 -17.53
CA LEU A 41 11.83 -4.20 -16.98
C LEU A 41 11.84 -4.00 -15.46
N LEU A 42 10.94 -3.18 -14.93
CA LEU A 42 10.98 -2.75 -13.54
C LEU A 42 10.12 -3.58 -12.60
N ILE A 43 9.02 -4.14 -13.09
CA ILE A 43 7.98 -4.77 -12.30
C ILE A 43 7.90 -6.27 -12.60
N VAL A 44 8.06 -7.09 -11.56
CA VAL A 44 7.89 -8.54 -11.61
C VAL A 44 6.82 -8.89 -10.57
N GLU A 45 5.75 -9.56 -11.01
CA GLU A 45 4.64 -9.98 -10.13
C GLU A 45 4.05 -8.84 -9.27
N ALA A 46 3.91 -7.64 -9.87
CA ALA A 46 3.42 -6.43 -9.22
C ALA A 46 4.33 -5.82 -8.14
N GLU A 47 5.63 -6.14 -8.16
CA GLU A 47 6.63 -5.62 -7.24
C GLU A 47 7.91 -5.17 -7.96
N CYS A 48 8.65 -4.21 -7.37
CA CYS A 48 9.93 -3.74 -7.87
C CYS A 48 11.09 -4.22 -6.99
N TRP A 49 11.93 -5.10 -7.53
CA TRP A 49 13.04 -5.72 -6.80
C TRP A 49 14.43 -5.20 -7.21
N VAL A 50 14.46 -4.25 -8.15
CA VAL A 50 15.65 -3.79 -8.88
C VAL A 50 15.95 -2.34 -8.54
N GLN A 51 17.23 -1.98 -8.37
CA GLN A 51 17.65 -0.63 -7.99
C GLN A 51 17.22 0.44 -9.01
N GLU A 52 17.18 0.08 -10.28
CA GLU A 52 16.81 0.95 -11.41
C GLU A 52 15.40 1.53 -11.23
N GLY A 53 14.46 0.77 -10.68
CA GLY A 53 13.10 1.26 -10.44
C GLY A 53 13.08 2.38 -9.40
N PHE A 54 13.79 2.20 -8.29
CA PHE A 54 13.91 3.23 -7.26
C PHE A 54 14.67 4.47 -7.77
N THR A 55 15.66 4.26 -8.63
CA THR A 55 16.42 5.35 -9.28
C THR A 55 15.58 6.11 -10.32
N ALA A 56 14.53 5.48 -10.87
CA ALA A 56 13.63 6.11 -11.85
C ALA A 56 12.65 7.12 -11.21
N LEU A 57 12.46 7.12 -9.89
CA LEU A 57 11.45 7.94 -9.20
C LEU A 57 11.51 9.44 -9.55
N PRO A 58 12.69 10.11 -9.63
CA PRO A 58 12.76 11.51 -10.05
C PRO A 58 12.29 11.76 -11.48
N ALA A 59 12.57 10.84 -12.41
CA ALA A 59 12.13 10.95 -13.79
C ALA A 59 10.62 10.74 -13.89
N LEU A 60 10.07 9.73 -13.20
CA LEU A 60 8.63 9.50 -13.11
C LEU A 60 7.91 10.72 -12.51
N ALA A 61 8.49 11.38 -11.51
CA ALA A 61 7.93 12.62 -10.95
C ALA A 61 7.88 13.76 -11.98
N ARG A 62 8.93 13.96 -12.79
CA ARG A 62 8.93 14.96 -13.87
C ARG A 62 7.90 14.64 -14.94
N ILE A 63 7.86 13.39 -15.41
CA ILE A 63 6.87 12.93 -16.40
C ILE A 63 5.45 13.19 -15.87
N ALA A 64 5.19 12.89 -14.59
CA ALA A 64 3.88 13.13 -13.97
C ALA A 64 3.50 14.61 -13.90
N GLN A 65 4.47 15.50 -13.70
CA GLN A 65 4.26 16.96 -13.65
C GLN A 65 4.00 17.54 -15.04
N ASP A 66 4.83 17.18 -16.02
CA ASP A 66 4.94 17.91 -17.28
C ASP A 66 4.10 17.31 -18.42
N SER A 67 3.65 16.07 -18.27
CA SER A 67 2.92 15.35 -19.33
C SER A 67 1.40 15.55 -19.26
N GLY A 68 0.73 15.11 -20.34
CA GLY A 68 -0.72 15.01 -20.40
C GLY A 68 -1.29 14.03 -19.36
N GLU A 69 -2.59 14.13 -19.10
CA GLU A 69 -3.29 13.38 -18.05
C GLU A 69 -3.04 11.87 -18.09
N LYS A 70 -3.05 11.27 -19.28
CA LYS A 70 -2.81 9.84 -19.46
C LYS A 70 -1.42 9.42 -18.95
N ASP A 71 -0.37 10.11 -19.40
CA ASP A 71 1.00 9.78 -19.05
C ASP A 71 1.32 10.12 -17.60
N ARG A 72 0.65 11.15 -17.05
CA ARG A 72 0.67 11.43 -15.62
C ARG A 72 0.14 10.26 -14.81
N HIS A 73 -1.01 9.69 -15.21
CA HIS A 73 -1.57 8.54 -14.51
C HIS A 73 -0.64 7.33 -14.58
N GLN A 74 -0.08 7.03 -15.76
CA GLN A 74 0.87 5.92 -15.92
C GLN A 74 2.14 6.10 -15.07
N ALA A 75 2.67 7.32 -15.00
CA ALA A 75 3.82 7.64 -14.16
C ALA A 75 3.51 7.45 -12.67
N LEU A 76 2.33 7.90 -12.21
CA LEU A 76 1.88 7.73 -10.83
C LEU A 76 1.68 6.25 -10.48
N ASP A 77 0.98 5.50 -11.34
CA ASP A 77 0.68 4.08 -11.11
C ASP A 77 1.99 3.27 -10.98
N LEU A 78 2.95 3.48 -11.89
CA LEU A 78 4.25 2.79 -11.85
C LEU A 78 5.08 3.21 -10.63
N ALA A 79 5.17 4.51 -10.34
CA ALA A 79 5.92 4.99 -9.18
C ALA A 79 5.33 4.48 -7.86
N ALA A 80 4.00 4.37 -7.76
CA ALA A 80 3.34 3.84 -6.57
C ALA A 80 3.66 2.35 -6.35
N VAL A 81 3.70 1.54 -7.42
CA VAL A 81 4.16 0.15 -7.33
C VAL A 81 5.58 0.06 -6.79
N ILE A 82 6.50 0.86 -7.32
CA ILE A 82 7.90 0.89 -6.89
C ILE A 82 8.00 1.25 -5.40
N VAL A 83 7.34 2.33 -4.96
CA VAL A 83 7.40 2.79 -3.57
C VAL A 83 6.71 1.81 -2.60
N ARG A 84 5.58 1.18 -2.99
CA ARG A 84 4.91 0.20 -2.12
C ARG A 84 5.79 -1.01 -1.81
N THR A 85 6.67 -1.41 -2.75
CA THR A 85 7.56 -2.57 -2.54
C THR A 85 8.53 -2.38 -1.37
N LEU A 86 8.82 -1.14 -0.95
CA LEU A 86 9.65 -0.87 0.23
C LEU A 86 9.12 -1.53 1.52
N HIS A 87 7.81 -1.83 1.61
CA HIS A 87 7.27 -2.61 2.72
C HIS A 87 7.96 -3.99 2.86
N ARG A 88 8.38 -4.60 1.75
CA ARG A 88 9.02 -5.92 1.72
C ARG A 88 10.52 -5.85 1.41
N ASN A 89 10.99 -4.72 0.88
CA ASN A 89 12.37 -4.55 0.44
C ASN A 89 12.97 -3.22 0.92
N HIS A 90 13.61 -3.25 2.09
CA HIS A 90 14.21 -2.08 2.72
C HIS A 90 15.61 -1.73 2.19
N LEU A 91 16.17 -2.51 1.27
CA LEU A 91 17.53 -2.28 0.74
C LEU A 91 17.68 -0.89 0.10
N TYR A 92 16.58 -0.34 -0.41
CA TYR A 92 16.56 0.92 -1.16
C TYR A 92 15.91 2.09 -0.39
N ASP A 93 15.67 1.94 0.92
CA ASP A 93 15.06 3.00 1.75
C ASP A 93 15.85 4.32 1.69
N GLU A 94 17.18 4.26 1.80
CA GLU A 94 18.04 5.45 1.73
C GLU A 94 18.03 6.10 0.35
N LEU A 95 17.94 5.29 -0.72
CA LEU A 95 17.84 5.80 -2.08
C LEU A 95 16.53 6.56 -2.28
N VAL A 96 15.41 6.04 -1.77
CA VAL A 96 14.12 6.74 -1.83
C VAL A 96 14.13 7.99 -0.94
N ARG A 97 14.76 7.93 0.24
CA ARG A 97 14.91 9.10 1.13
C ARG A 97 15.72 10.22 0.48
N ALA A 98 16.80 9.88 -0.21
CA ALA A 98 17.60 10.83 -0.99
C ALA A 98 16.78 11.52 -2.09
N ASN A 99 15.69 10.89 -2.55
CA ASN A 99 14.76 11.40 -3.56
C ASN A 99 13.41 11.86 -2.96
N SER A 100 13.37 12.22 -1.68
CA SER A 100 12.15 12.61 -0.96
C SER A 100 11.37 13.77 -1.62
N GLU A 101 12.04 14.71 -2.29
CA GLU A 101 11.37 15.79 -3.03
C GLU A 101 10.54 15.25 -4.20
N ALA A 102 11.08 14.27 -4.94
CA ALA A 102 10.37 13.62 -6.03
C ALA A 102 9.16 12.82 -5.50
N VAL A 103 9.33 12.10 -4.39
CA VAL A 103 8.23 11.37 -3.73
C VAL A 103 7.16 12.34 -3.22
N ALA A 104 7.54 13.48 -2.64
CA ALA A 104 6.60 14.51 -2.20
C ALA A 104 5.84 15.15 -3.37
N ALA A 105 6.48 15.30 -4.54
CA ALA A 105 5.81 15.74 -5.76
C ALA A 105 4.78 14.71 -6.26
N LEU A 106 5.15 13.44 -6.30
CA LEU A 106 4.24 12.34 -6.66
C LEU A 106 3.06 12.27 -5.68
N HIS A 107 3.30 12.41 -4.38
CA HIS A 107 2.26 12.46 -3.35
C HIS A 107 1.23 13.58 -3.62
N ARG A 108 1.69 14.81 -3.90
CA ARG A 108 0.80 15.94 -4.21
C ARG A 108 -0.06 15.66 -5.45
N LEU A 109 0.52 15.09 -6.50
CA LEU A 109 -0.18 14.74 -7.73
C LEU A 109 -1.20 13.61 -7.51
N ALA A 110 -0.84 12.59 -6.72
CA ALA A 110 -1.75 11.51 -6.33
C ALA A 110 -2.93 12.03 -5.50
N GLN A 111 -2.69 12.92 -4.54
CA GLN A 111 -3.75 13.56 -3.75
C GLN A 111 -4.72 14.37 -4.61
N ALA A 112 -4.20 15.13 -5.60
CA ALA A 112 -5.04 15.85 -6.54
C ALA A 112 -5.91 14.88 -7.36
N ARG A 113 -5.30 13.81 -7.91
CA ARG A 113 -6.02 12.77 -8.65
C ARG A 113 -7.12 12.11 -7.80
N LEU A 114 -6.83 11.79 -6.54
CA LEU A 114 -7.78 11.19 -5.60
C LEU A 114 -9.00 12.08 -5.34
N THR A 115 -8.81 13.39 -5.33
CA THR A 115 -9.89 14.37 -5.13
C THR A 115 -10.75 14.55 -6.38
N ASP A 116 -10.13 14.53 -7.57
CA ASP A 116 -10.81 14.77 -8.84
C ASP A 116 -11.47 13.52 -9.44
N SER A 117 -11.12 12.33 -8.96
CA SER A 117 -11.57 11.06 -9.52
C SER A 117 -12.96 10.66 -9.02
N GLY A 118 -13.98 10.86 -9.87
CA GLY A 118 -15.36 10.47 -9.55
C GLY A 118 -15.68 8.97 -9.70
N ASN A 119 -15.00 8.22 -10.60
CA ASN A 119 -15.40 6.85 -10.99
C ASN A 119 -14.24 5.85 -11.22
N LEU A 120 -13.05 6.14 -10.67
CA LEU A 120 -11.95 5.17 -10.63
C LEU A 120 -12.07 4.31 -9.37
N THR A 121 -11.44 3.12 -9.35
CA THR A 121 -11.31 2.30 -8.14
C THR A 121 -10.61 3.10 -7.05
N ARG A 122 -11.39 3.65 -6.11
CA ARG A 122 -10.92 4.61 -5.10
C ARG A 122 -9.84 4.00 -4.21
N THR A 123 -9.90 2.69 -3.98
CA THR A 123 -8.89 1.91 -3.28
C THR A 123 -7.49 2.05 -3.88
N THR A 124 -7.34 1.96 -5.21
CA THR A 124 -6.03 2.07 -5.87
C THR A 124 -5.45 3.47 -5.68
N LEU A 125 -6.26 4.52 -5.88
CA LEU A 125 -5.82 5.90 -5.68
C LEU A 125 -5.44 6.21 -4.22
N LEU A 126 -6.18 5.61 -3.27
CA LEU A 126 -5.87 5.67 -1.85
C LEU A 126 -4.52 5.00 -1.57
N GLN A 127 -4.30 3.78 -2.08
CA GLN A 127 -3.05 3.03 -1.93
C GLN A 127 -1.85 3.76 -2.52
N ASP A 128 -1.99 4.34 -3.71
CA ASP A 128 -0.91 5.10 -4.34
C ASP A 128 -0.55 6.34 -3.51
N THR A 129 -1.56 7.02 -2.97
CA THR A 129 -1.37 8.16 -2.07
C THR A 129 -0.67 7.72 -0.77
N LEU A 130 -1.06 6.58 -0.18
CA LEU A 130 -0.43 5.99 1.00
C LEU A 130 1.04 5.64 0.74
N ALA A 131 1.36 5.07 -0.42
CA ALA A 131 2.71 4.69 -0.78
C ALA A 131 3.64 5.92 -0.74
N PHE A 132 3.24 7.00 -1.43
CA PHE A 132 4.04 8.23 -1.45
C PHE A 132 4.06 8.99 -0.10
N ALA A 133 3.06 8.80 0.75
CA ALA A 133 3.06 9.30 2.12
C ALA A 133 3.97 8.49 3.06
N GLY A 134 4.53 7.36 2.60
CA GLY A 134 5.41 6.49 3.37
C GLY A 134 4.68 5.40 4.17
N TYR A 135 3.36 5.27 4.03
CA TYR A 135 2.58 4.17 4.62
C TYR A 135 2.59 2.94 3.70
N THR A 136 3.80 2.46 3.36
CA THR A 136 4.02 1.43 2.33
C THR A 136 3.36 0.10 2.67
N PHE A 137 3.28 -0.27 3.95
CA PHE A 137 2.52 -1.43 4.41
C PHE A 137 1.03 -1.28 4.07
N TRP A 138 0.38 -0.21 4.53
CA TRP A 138 -1.03 0.08 4.25
C TRP A 138 -1.32 0.25 2.74
N ALA A 139 -0.35 0.73 1.97
CA ALA A 139 -0.43 0.80 0.50
C ALA A 139 -0.34 -0.56 -0.22
N SER A 140 0.13 -1.60 0.49
CA SER A 140 0.38 -2.93 -0.06
C SER A 140 -0.69 -3.96 0.30
N ILE A 141 -1.50 -3.70 1.33
CA ILE A 141 -2.58 -4.61 1.72
C ILE A 141 -3.76 -4.45 0.76
N SER A 142 -4.50 -5.53 0.53
CA SER A 142 -5.79 -5.43 -0.14
C SER A 142 -6.77 -4.69 0.78
N MET A 143 -7.66 -3.89 0.18
CA MET A 143 -8.69 -3.08 0.85
C MET A 143 -9.96 -3.06 -0.03
N ASP A 144 -10.23 -4.16 -0.72
CA ASP A 144 -11.44 -4.27 -1.54
C ASP A 144 -12.70 -4.50 -0.69
N PHE A 145 -12.52 -5.10 0.50
CA PHE A 145 -13.57 -5.42 1.47
C PHE A 145 -14.79 -6.15 0.88
N THR A 146 -14.64 -6.78 -0.28
CA THR A 146 -15.64 -7.68 -0.84
C THR A 146 -15.63 -9.01 -0.08
N ASP A 147 -14.44 -9.55 0.19
CA ASP A 147 -14.21 -10.75 1.01
C ASP A 147 -12.78 -10.77 1.57
N GLU A 148 -12.41 -9.72 2.32
CA GLU A 148 -11.04 -9.51 2.75
C GLU A 148 -10.67 -10.37 3.96
N HIS A 149 -9.46 -10.95 3.92
CA HIS A 149 -8.98 -11.89 4.92
C HIS A 149 -7.60 -11.51 5.43
N TYR A 150 -7.55 -10.99 6.65
CA TYR A 150 -6.29 -10.71 7.34
C TYR A 150 -5.96 -11.83 8.31
N HIS A 151 -4.76 -12.38 8.21
CA HIS A 151 -4.32 -13.43 9.10
C HIS A 151 -3.33 -12.88 10.13
N VAL A 152 -3.68 -13.01 11.41
CA VAL A 152 -2.87 -12.56 12.55
C VAL A 152 -2.76 -13.64 13.61
N GLY A 153 -1.69 -13.65 14.39
CA GLY A 153 -1.65 -14.37 15.66
C GLY A 153 -2.48 -13.64 16.71
N CYS A 154 -3.04 -14.36 17.68
CA CYS A 154 -3.56 -13.73 18.89
C CYS A 154 -2.38 -13.18 19.71
N PRO A 155 -2.38 -11.90 20.13
CA PRO A 155 -1.28 -11.32 20.90
C PRO A 155 -1.06 -12.00 22.26
N HIS A 156 -2.08 -12.67 22.81
CA HIS A 156 -2.00 -13.32 24.12
C HIS A 156 -1.65 -14.81 24.05
N CYS A 157 -2.29 -15.58 23.15
CA CYS A 157 -2.13 -17.04 23.09
C CYS A 157 -1.50 -17.54 21.78
N SER A 158 -1.06 -16.63 20.91
CA SER A 158 -0.39 -16.90 19.62
C SER A 158 -1.19 -17.76 18.64
N THR A 159 -2.45 -18.06 18.92
CA THR A 159 -3.30 -18.85 18.03
C THR A 159 -3.60 -18.05 16.78
N ARG A 160 -3.42 -18.66 15.60
CA ARG A 160 -3.68 -18.01 14.31
C ARG A 160 -5.18 -17.77 14.14
N LEU A 161 -5.53 -16.52 13.87
CA LEU A 161 -6.88 -16.03 13.61
C LEU A 161 -6.97 -15.60 12.14
N ALA A 162 -8.14 -15.82 11.55
CA ALA A 162 -8.60 -15.11 10.36
C ALA A 162 -9.48 -13.95 10.83
N ILE A 163 -9.20 -12.74 10.35
CA ILE A 163 -10.02 -11.56 10.49
C ILE A 163 -10.69 -11.35 9.14
N VAL A 164 -12.00 -11.53 9.10
CA VAL A 164 -12.81 -11.46 7.89
C VAL A 164 -13.60 -10.16 7.90
N ILE A 165 -13.51 -9.40 6.81
CA ILE A 165 -14.23 -8.15 6.60
C ILE A 165 -14.77 -8.14 5.16
N GLY A 166 -16.09 -8.26 5.02
CA GLY A 166 -16.75 -8.14 3.72
C GLY A 166 -18.16 -8.72 3.70
N GLU A 167 -18.61 -9.13 2.51
CA GLU A 167 -20.00 -9.55 2.26
C GLU A 167 -20.46 -10.75 3.11
N TYR A 168 -19.53 -11.62 3.53
CA TYR A 168 -19.82 -12.79 4.36
C TYR A 168 -19.80 -12.50 5.88
N GLY A 169 -19.61 -11.23 6.24
CA GLY A 169 -19.68 -10.68 7.59
C GLY A 169 -18.33 -10.18 8.12
N HIS A 170 -18.37 -9.66 9.35
CA HIS A 170 -17.23 -9.05 10.03
C HIS A 170 -16.93 -9.81 11.32
N TYR A 171 -15.92 -10.67 11.31
CA TYR A 171 -15.63 -11.54 12.45
C TYR A 171 -14.16 -11.98 12.50
N SER A 172 -13.73 -12.37 13.70
CA SER A 172 -12.53 -13.18 13.89
C SER A 172 -12.90 -14.66 14.02
N ALA A 173 -12.12 -15.56 13.42
CA ALA A 173 -12.35 -17.01 13.47
C ALA A 173 -11.06 -17.82 13.46
N PHE A 174 -11.16 -19.11 13.77
CA PHE A 174 -10.12 -20.08 13.43
C PHE A 174 -10.44 -20.69 12.06
N ARG A 175 -9.45 -20.72 11.18
CA ARG A 175 -9.60 -21.36 9.88
C ARG A 175 -9.29 -22.85 10.01
N HIS A 176 -10.33 -23.68 9.96
CA HIS A 176 -10.21 -25.13 9.92
C HIS A 176 -10.17 -25.61 8.47
N TYR A 177 -9.30 -26.58 8.17
CA TYR A 177 -9.07 -27.03 6.80
C TYR A 177 -10.32 -27.59 6.11
N ASN A 178 -11.19 -28.30 6.87
CA ASN A 178 -12.39 -28.94 6.32
C ASN A 178 -13.67 -28.14 6.55
N ASP A 179 -13.75 -27.38 7.65
CA ASP A 179 -15.00 -26.76 8.10
C ASP A 179 -15.03 -25.25 7.84
N GLY A 180 -13.98 -24.71 7.21
CA GLY A 180 -13.82 -23.27 7.00
C GLY A 180 -13.66 -22.54 8.33
N ASP A 181 -14.33 -21.39 8.46
CA ASP A 181 -14.20 -20.53 9.63
C ASP A 181 -15.09 -20.99 10.79
N ILE A 182 -14.45 -21.46 11.85
CA ILE A 182 -15.09 -21.92 13.08
C ILE A 182 -14.86 -20.93 14.22
N HIS A 183 -15.72 -20.96 15.24
CA HIS A 183 -15.69 -20.04 16.37
C HIS A 183 -15.71 -18.56 15.95
N ARG A 184 -16.60 -18.20 15.02
CA ARG A 184 -16.79 -16.83 14.55
C ARG A 184 -17.23 -15.93 15.69
N ILE A 185 -16.41 -14.95 16.04
CA ILE A 185 -16.72 -13.89 17.00
C ILE A 185 -16.86 -12.57 16.24
N PRO A 186 -17.99 -11.85 16.33
CA PRO A 186 -18.16 -10.58 15.63
C PRO A 186 -17.05 -9.58 15.97
N LEU A 187 -16.58 -8.86 14.96
CA LEU A 187 -15.72 -7.70 15.17
C LEU A 187 -16.53 -6.57 15.78
N LYS A 188 -15.86 -5.72 16.56
CA LYS A 188 -16.42 -4.45 17.01
C LYS A 188 -15.86 -3.35 16.13
N PRO A 189 -16.68 -2.68 15.30
CA PRO A 189 -16.19 -1.57 14.48
C PRO A 189 -15.77 -0.40 15.38
N ALA A 190 -14.77 0.34 14.93
CA ALA A 190 -14.43 1.64 15.48
C ALA A 190 -15.56 2.64 15.20
N ILE A 191 -15.76 3.58 16.11
CA ILE A 191 -16.65 4.72 15.86
C ILE A 191 -15.90 5.66 14.91
N PRO A 192 -16.46 6.04 13.75
CA PRO A 192 -15.77 6.90 12.78
C PRO A 192 -15.19 8.19 13.37
N ASP A 193 -15.92 8.84 14.28
CA ASP A 193 -15.50 10.07 14.93
C ASP A 193 -14.35 9.88 15.93
N GLU A 194 -14.12 8.64 16.38
CA GLU A 194 -13.02 8.28 17.30
C GLU A 194 -11.77 7.80 16.54
N LEU A 195 -11.85 7.60 15.22
CA LEU A 195 -10.67 7.29 14.41
C LEU A 195 -9.69 8.47 14.47
N THR A 196 -8.39 8.13 14.52
CA THR A 196 -7.30 9.10 14.50
C THR A 196 -6.24 8.71 13.46
N GLY A 197 -5.29 9.61 13.20
CA GLY A 197 -4.14 9.33 12.33
C GLY A 197 -4.52 8.84 10.93
N ILE A 198 -3.85 7.78 10.48
CA ILE A 198 -4.04 7.25 9.13
C ILE A 198 -5.40 6.57 8.94
N GLY A 199 -5.92 5.89 9.96
CA GLY A 199 -7.25 5.28 9.92
C GLY A 199 -8.35 6.31 9.69
N ARG A 200 -8.26 7.46 10.38
CA ARG A 200 -9.17 8.59 10.15
C ARG A 200 -9.07 9.14 8.75
N TRP A 201 -7.84 9.40 8.29
CA TRP A 201 -7.63 9.95 6.95
C TRP A 201 -8.15 9.02 5.86
N MET A 202 -7.90 7.71 5.95
CA MET A 202 -8.42 6.73 4.99
C MET A 202 -9.95 6.70 4.98
N HIS A 203 -10.56 6.64 6.17
CA HIS A 203 -12.01 6.64 6.31
C HIS A 203 -12.65 7.90 5.70
N ASP A 204 -12.16 9.08 6.08
CA ASP A 204 -12.70 10.35 5.59
C ASP A 204 -12.52 10.50 4.08
N THR A 205 -11.41 10.00 3.55
CA THR A 205 -11.12 10.03 2.10
C THR A 205 -12.05 9.11 1.30
N ALA A 206 -12.33 7.92 1.83
CA ALA A 206 -13.30 6.99 1.26
C ALA A 206 -14.72 7.60 1.30
N ALA A 207 -15.14 8.09 2.47
CA ALA A 207 -16.46 8.69 2.69
C ALA A 207 -16.68 9.93 1.82
N ALA A 208 -15.69 10.82 1.71
CA ALA A 208 -15.80 12.08 0.97
C ALA A 208 -16.06 11.91 -0.53
N GLY A 209 -15.73 10.76 -1.11
CA GLY A 209 -16.15 10.47 -2.49
C GLY A 209 -16.99 9.22 -2.64
N GLY A 210 -17.77 8.91 -1.62
CA GLY A 210 -18.94 8.04 -1.73
C GLY A 210 -18.63 6.55 -1.82
N ASP A 211 -17.41 6.12 -1.51
CA ASP A 211 -17.08 4.70 -1.43
C ASP A 211 -17.49 4.14 -0.07
N ILE A 212 -18.77 3.76 0.02
CA ILE A 212 -19.40 3.31 1.26
C ILE A 212 -18.77 1.98 1.73
N LEU A 213 -18.49 1.06 0.81
CA LEU A 213 -17.90 -0.25 1.14
C LEU A 213 -16.51 -0.07 1.76
N LEU A 214 -15.67 0.78 1.14
CA LEU A 214 -14.35 1.09 1.66
C LEU A 214 -14.42 1.79 3.02
N ALA A 215 -15.28 2.81 3.16
CA ALA A 215 -15.42 3.54 4.41
C ALA A 215 -15.90 2.63 5.55
N GLU A 216 -16.89 1.77 5.32
CA GLU A 216 -17.40 0.83 6.31
C GLU A 216 -16.35 -0.23 6.67
N GLY A 217 -15.69 -0.84 5.68
CA GLY A 217 -14.64 -1.83 5.90
C GLY A 217 -13.49 -1.30 6.75
N LEU A 218 -13.10 -0.04 6.55
CA LEU A 218 -12.10 0.65 7.36
C LEU A 218 -12.50 0.76 8.83
N THR A 219 -13.79 0.92 9.17
CA THR A 219 -14.21 0.94 10.59
C THR A 219 -13.96 -0.39 11.28
N TYR A 220 -14.06 -1.52 10.55
CA TYR A 220 -13.75 -2.84 11.09
C TYR A 220 -12.24 -3.11 11.13
N LEU A 221 -11.50 -2.68 10.10
CA LEU A 221 -10.05 -2.82 10.06
C LEU A 221 -9.37 -2.04 11.19
N PHE A 222 -9.84 -0.83 11.47
CA PHE A 222 -9.40 -0.01 12.60
C PHE A 222 -10.19 -0.27 13.89
N GLY A 223 -11.02 -1.32 13.90
CA GLY A 223 -11.80 -1.76 15.05
C GLY A 223 -11.09 -2.82 15.87
N GLN A 224 -11.88 -3.61 16.60
CA GLN A 224 -11.40 -4.61 17.55
C GLN A 224 -11.84 -6.02 17.20
N ALA A 225 -10.92 -6.97 17.35
CA ALA A 225 -11.18 -8.40 17.26
C ALA A 225 -11.10 -9.05 18.64
N THR A 226 -11.78 -10.19 18.82
CA THR A 226 -11.72 -10.97 20.06
C THR A 226 -11.36 -12.42 19.76
N CYS A 227 -10.30 -12.92 20.38
CA CYS A 227 -9.86 -14.30 20.20
C CYS A 227 -10.90 -15.28 20.77
N GLY A 228 -11.49 -16.12 19.92
CA GLY A 228 -12.48 -17.12 20.34
C GLY A 228 -11.97 -18.22 21.28
N LEU A 229 -10.65 -18.32 21.51
CA LEU A 229 -10.03 -19.33 22.37
C LEU A 229 -9.73 -18.79 23.77
N CYS A 230 -9.04 -17.65 23.87
CA CYS A 230 -8.62 -17.09 25.16
C CYS A 230 -9.43 -15.84 25.58
N GLY A 231 -10.29 -15.32 24.71
CA GLY A 231 -11.14 -14.16 24.99
C GLY A 231 -10.43 -12.81 24.97
N SER A 232 -9.13 -12.74 24.64
CA SER A 232 -8.41 -11.48 24.56
C SER A 232 -8.93 -10.63 23.40
N THR A 233 -9.17 -9.35 23.66
CA THR A 233 -9.50 -8.34 22.64
C THR A 233 -8.26 -7.53 22.26
N PHE A 234 -8.14 -7.15 20.99
CA PHE A 234 -7.05 -6.33 20.49
C PHE A 234 -7.50 -5.49 19.30
N ASP A 235 -6.82 -4.38 19.05
CA ASP A 235 -7.06 -3.51 17.90
C ASP A 235 -6.47 -4.17 16.65
N VAL A 236 -7.30 -4.35 15.62
CA VAL A 236 -6.95 -5.17 14.45
C VAL A 236 -5.81 -4.55 13.67
N ALA A 237 -5.94 -3.28 13.30
CA ALA A 237 -4.95 -2.57 12.49
C ALA A 237 -3.57 -2.51 13.17
N ASP A 238 -3.53 -2.09 14.44
CA ASP A 238 -2.28 -1.94 15.20
C ASP A 238 -1.53 -3.27 15.29
N TRP A 239 -2.26 -4.35 15.59
CA TRP A 239 -1.65 -5.67 15.72
C TRP A 239 -1.26 -6.26 14.36
N PHE A 240 -2.08 -6.04 13.32
CA PHE A 240 -1.79 -6.48 11.97
C PHE A 240 -0.53 -5.79 11.42
N GLU A 241 -0.39 -4.48 11.62
CA GLU A 241 0.83 -3.75 11.27
C GLU A 241 2.03 -4.23 12.11
N ALA A 242 1.87 -4.43 13.42
CA ALA A 242 2.97 -4.91 14.26
C ALA A 242 3.50 -6.30 13.84
N GLU A 243 2.63 -7.22 13.43
CA GLU A 243 3.03 -8.56 12.96
C GLU A 243 3.67 -8.56 11.57
N ASN A 244 3.29 -7.61 10.70
CA ASN A 244 3.67 -7.64 9.28
C ASN A 244 4.67 -6.55 8.88
N SER A 245 4.87 -5.52 9.72
CA SER A 245 5.73 -4.36 9.42
C SER A 245 6.96 -4.30 10.34
N ALA A 246 7.57 -5.46 10.66
CA ALA A 246 8.69 -5.51 11.59
C ALA A 246 9.82 -4.52 11.23
N HIS A 247 10.09 -3.58 12.14
CA HIS A 247 11.12 -2.52 12.11
C HIS A 247 10.97 -1.48 10.98
N GLN A 248 10.05 -0.53 11.16
CA GLN A 248 10.13 0.77 10.48
C GLN A 248 11.13 1.69 11.21
N PRO A 249 12.30 2.02 10.62
CA PRO A 249 12.90 3.33 10.77
C PRO A 249 12.56 4.13 9.51
N ILE A 250 11.27 4.39 9.30
CA ILE A 250 10.85 5.41 8.34
C ILE A 250 10.24 6.52 9.19
N ASP A 251 11.07 7.49 9.55
CA ASP A 251 10.55 8.86 9.63
C ASP A 251 9.72 9.05 8.36
N PRO A 252 8.42 9.37 8.49
CA PRO A 252 7.51 9.34 7.37
C PRO A 252 8.12 10.18 6.24
N ILE A 253 8.20 9.60 5.03
CA ILE A 253 8.90 10.20 3.87
C ILE A 253 8.36 11.62 3.60
N VAL A 254 7.12 11.87 4.02
CA VAL A 254 6.55 13.19 4.26
C VAL A 254 6.29 13.30 5.76
N ALA A 255 6.77 14.36 6.43
CA ALA A 255 6.53 14.59 7.85
C ALA A 255 5.07 14.28 8.20
N ARG A 256 4.83 13.45 9.23
CA ARG A 256 3.51 13.22 9.81
C ARG A 256 2.92 14.60 10.05
N THR A 257 1.98 15.02 9.20
CA THR A 257 1.19 16.19 9.52
C THR A 257 0.32 15.71 10.66
N ASP A 258 0.80 15.95 11.88
CA ASP A 258 -0.04 16.05 13.05
C ASP A 258 -1.12 17.06 12.67
N ARG A 259 -2.24 16.59 12.12
CA ARG A 259 -3.51 17.27 12.37
C ARG A 259 -3.96 16.86 13.76
N SER A 260 -3.11 17.18 14.73
CA SER A 260 -3.51 17.41 16.11
C SER A 260 -4.10 18.81 16.14
N THR A 261 -5.38 18.89 15.79
CA THR A 261 -6.44 19.71 16.42
C THR A 261 -7.72 19.47 15.65
#